data_AF-A0A0F9X401-F1
#
_entry.id   AF-A0A0F9X401-F1
#
_cell.length_a   1.000
_cell.length_b   1.000
_cell.length_c   1.000
_cell.angle_alpha   90.00
_cell.angle_beta   90.00
_cell.angle_gamma   90.00
#
_symmetry.space_group_name_H-M   'P 1'
#
loop_
_entity.id
_entity.type
_entity.pdbx_description
1 polymer ?
#
loop_
_entity_poly.entity_id
_entity_poly.type
_entity_poly.pdbx_seq_one_letter_code
_entity_poly.pdbx_strand_id
1 'polypeptide(L)'
;MNGTWIDKALAPKDGTPALFALRKDLYEAYGLAYLKAWDGAQIVMHHAGPTAEGLDERWVVSLPEQTIIVPASWIYGWKPLDDHPADALATEPLSMTYKNWRGEVATRRIQPLSLRFGCTEWHPEPGWLLLAIDMTKGAEREFALADCDFFSSGAD
;
A
#
# COMPACT_ATOMS: atom_id res chain seq x y z
N MET A 1 19.41 12.11 4.28
CA MET A 1 17.96 11.86 4.22
C MET A 1 17.52 12.39 2.86
N ASN A 2 17.52 11.54 1.85
CA ASN A 2 17.38 11.94 0.44
C ASN A 2 15.99 11.55 -0.07
N GLY A 3 14.97 12.27 0.38
CA GLY A 3 13.60 12.16 -0.12
C GLY A 3 12.88 13.49 0.09
N THR A 4 12.11 13.93 -0.89
CA THR A 4 11.32 15.16 -0.81
C THR A 4 10.14 14.91 0.12
N TRP A 5 10.16 15.50 1.30
CA TRP A 5 9.05 15.44 2.26
C TRP A 5 7.93 16.39 1.84
N ILE A 6 6.68 15.96 2.00
CA ILE A 6 5.48 16.77 1.73
C ILE A 6 5.21 17.67 2.94
N ASP A 7 4.68 18.87 2.71
CA ASP A 7 4.22 19.76 3.78
C ASP A 7 3.19 19.05 4.66
N LYS A 8 3.42 19.05 5.98
CA LYS A 8 2.53 18.48 7.00
C LYS A 8 1.10 19.02 6.94
N ALA A 9 0.88 20.23 6.40
CA ALA A 9 -0.46 20.79 6.25
C ALA A 9 -1.32 20.02 5.23
N LEU A 10 -0.68 19.26 4.33
CA LEU A 10 -1.32 18.42 3.31
C LEU A 10 -1.53 16.97 3.77
N ALA A 11 -1.12 16.63 4.99
CA ALA A 11 -1.24 15.27 5.51
C ALA A 11 -2.71 14.88 5.76
N PRO A 12 -3.07 13.60 5.56
CA PRO A 12 -4.43 13.13 5.78
C PRO A 12 -4.84 13.32 7.25
N LYS A 13 -6.09 13.74 7.44
CA LYS A 13 -6.74 13.99 8.75
C LYS A 13 -8.03 13.17 8.88
N ASP A 14 -7.97 11.91 8.46
CA ASP A 14 -9.09 10.97 8.37
C ASP A 14 -8.78 9.64 9.09
N GLY A 15 -7.75 9.63 9.93
CA GLY A 15 -7.26 8.43 10.61
C GLY A 15 -6.29 7.58 9.79
N THR A 16 -6.03 7.89 8.52
CA THR A 16 -5.07 7.16 7.69
C THR A 16 -3.65 7.29 8.27
N PRO A 17 -2.97 6.16 8.58
CA PRO A 17 -1.58 6.19 9.00
C PRO A 17 -0.65 6.65 7.88
N ALA A 18 0.33 7.49 8.21
CA ALA A 18 1.34 7.94 7.26
C ALA A 18 2.71 8.06 7.95
N LEU A 19 3.79 8.12 7.15
CA LEU A 19 5.14 8.28 7.69
C LEU A 19 5.50 9.76 7.81
N PHE A 20 5.94 10.18 8.99
CA PHE A 20 6.35 11.55 9.26
C PHE A 20 7.81 11.63 9.65
N ALA A 21 8.49 12.68 9.20
CA ALA A 21 9.79 13.07 9.71
C ALA A 21 9.63 14.19 10.75
N LEU A 22 10.33 14.04 11.85
CA LEU A 22 10.48 15.09 12.85
C LEU A 22 11.62 16.03 12.49
N ARG A 23 11.57 17.26 13.02
CA ARG A 23 12.68 18.21 12.90
C ARG A 23 13.95 17.66 13.58
N LYS A 24 15.11 18.15 13.16
CA LYS A 24 16.42 17.73 13.68
C LYS A 24 16.95 18.58 14.83
N ASP A 25 16.21 19.61 15.20
CA ASP A 25 16.57 20.64 16.17
C ASP A 25 15.65 20.61 17.40
N LEU A 26 14.91 19.52 17.65
CA LEU A 26 13.99 19.42 18.79
C LEU A 26 14.75 19.54 20.11
N TYR A 27 15.87 18.84 20.27
CA TYR A 27 16.66 18.99 21.49
C TYR A 27 17.17 20.41 21.67
N GLU A 28 17.72 21.01 20.61
CA GLU A 28 18.27 22.36 20.65
C GLU A 28 17.18 23.41 20.94
N ALA A 29 16.02 23.29 20.30
CA ALA A 29 14.91 24.24 20.42
C ALA A 29 14.21 24.20 21.78
N TYR A 30 14.18 23.05 22.45
CA TYR A 30 13.39 22.86 23.68
C TYR A 30 14.24 22.53 24.92
N GLY A 31 15.51 22.14 24.78
CA GLY A 31 16.42 21.83 25.89
C GLY A 31 16.09 20.57 26.69
N LEU A 32 15.12 19.76 26.24
CA LEU A 32 14.67 18.57 26.96
C LEU A 32 15.47 17.34 26.53
N ALA A 33 16.23 16.75 27.44
CA ALA A 33 17.20 15.69 27.14
C ALA A 33 16.62 14.47 26.39
N TYR A 34 15.35 14.12 26.63
CA TYR A 34 14.71 13.00 25.94
C TYR A 34 14.52 13.25 24.44
N LEU A 35 14.46 14.51 23.99
CA LEU A 35 14.24 14.87 22.59
C LEU A 35 15.43 14.54 21.68
N LYS A 36 16.62 14.29 22.24
CA LYS A 36 17.78 13.83 21.45
C LYS A 36 17.49 12.56 20.67
N ALA A 37 16.67 11.66 21.23
CA ALA A 37 16.26 10.44 20.55
C ALA A 37 15.20 10.67 19.46
N TRP A 38 14.56 11.84 19.45
CA TRP A 38 13.49 12.22 18.53
C TRP A 38 13.98 13.13 17.39
N ASP A 39 15.18 13.70 17.51
CA ASP A 39 15.78 14.55 16.48
C ASP A 39 15.92 13.82 15.14
N GLY A 40 15.16 14.26 14.15
CA GLY A 40 15.14 13.67 12.81
C GLY A 40 14.52 12.27 12.75
N ALA A 41 13.84 11.81 13.80
CA ALA A 41 13.18 10.52 13.80
C ALA A 41 12.10 10.44 12.71
N GLN A 42 11.91 9.24 12.16
CA GLN A 42 10.82 8.95 11.22
C GLN A 42 9.85 7.98 11.89
N ILE A 43 8.58 8.37 11.97
CA ILE A 43 7.58 7.70 12.81
C ILE A 43 6.27 7.61 12.05
N VAL A 44 5.60 6.47 12.16
CA VAL A 44 4.24 6.29 11.64
C VAL A 44 3.26 6.93 12.62
N MET A 45 2.46 7.87 12.13
CA MET A 45 1.45 8.58 12.91
C MET A 45 0.15 8.66 12.11
N HIS A 46 -0.93 8.98 12.80
CA HIS A 46 -2.21 9.32 12.18
C HIS A 46 -2.83 10.53 12.89
N HIS A 47 -3.82 11.13 12.23
CA HIS A 47 -4.62 12.22 12.76
C HIS A 47 -6.08 11.89 12.50
N ALA A 48 -6.86 11.68 13.55
CA ALA A 48 -8.25 11.21 13.44
C ALA A 48 -9.21 12.28 12.86
N GLY A 49 -8.79 13.54 12.87
CA GLY A 49 -9.49 14.64 12.18
C GLY A 49 -10.10 15.59 13.19
N PRO A 50 -10.84 16.62 12.75
CA PRO A 50 -11.62 17.41 13.67
C PRO A 50 -12.76 16.56 14.26
N THR A 51 -13.01 16.67 15.57
CA THR A 51 -14.22 16.08 16.16
C THR A 51 -15.48 16.73 15.58
N ALA A 52 -16.64 16.10 15.81
CA ALA A 52 -17.94 16.71 15.48
C ALA A 52 -18.16 18.09 16.14
N GLU A 53 -17.40 18.41 17.19
CA GLU A 53 -17.41 19.69 17.90
C GLU A 53 -16.36 20.69 17.40
N GLY A 54 -15.62 20.36 16.33
CA GLY A 54 -14.64 21.23 15.69
C GLY A 54 -13.30 21.35 16.42
N LEU A 55 -13.01 20.47 17.38
CA LEU A 55 -11.68 20.42 18.01
C LEU A 55 -10.71 19.68 17.07
N ASP A 56 -9.62 20.34 16.68
CA ASP A 56 -8.56 19.73 15.87
C ASP A 56 -7.84 18.68 16.73
N GLU A 57 -8.11 17.40 16.46
CA GLU A 57 -7.43 16.31 17.16
C GLU A 57 -5.94 16.32 16.80
N ARG A 58 -5.11 15.81 17.68
CA ARG A 58 -3.66 16.03 17.60
C ARG A 58 -3.01 14.92 16.75
N TRP A 59 -1.76 15.12 16.34
CA TRP A 59 -0.98 14.02 15.75
C TRP A 59 -0.70 12.96 16.81
N VAL A 60 -1.00 11.71 16.48
CA VAL A 60 -0.93 10.59 17.44
C VAL A 60 -0.01 9.49 16.94
N VAL A 61 0.88 9.04 17.84
CA VAL A 61 1.57 7.75 17.75
C VAL A 61 0.84 6.78 18.68
N SER A 62 0.28 5.70 18.13
CA SER A 62 -0.28 4.60 18.92
C SER A 62 0.80 3.54 19.13
N LEU A 63 1.16 3.30 20.39
CA LEU A 63 2.02 2.20 20.82
C LEU A 63 1.17 1.16 21.58
N PRO A 64 1.60 -0.10 21.70
CA PRO A 64 0.79 -1.17 22.30
C PRO A 64 0.23 -0.85 23.70
N GLU A 65 0.93 -0.03 24.49
CA GLU A 65 0.56 0.29 25.87
C GLU A 65 0.34 1.79 26.12
N GLN A 66 0.54 2.65 25.10
CA GLN A 66 0.45 4.09 25.29
C GLN A 66 0.15 4.86 24.00
N THR A 67 -0.50 6.01 24.16
CA THR A 67 -0.75 6.97 23.08
C THR A 67 0.10 8.21 23.32
N ILE A 68 0.97 8.54 22.37
CA ILE A 68 1.81 9.75 22.46
C ILE A 68 1.25 10.80 21.50
N ILE A 69 1.03 12.00 22.05
CA ILE A 69 0.63 13.17 21.28
C ILE A 69 1.90 13.88 20.80
N VAL A 70 2.02 14.06 19.49
CA VAL A 70 3.13 14.77 18.88
C VAL A 70 2.68 16.17 18.47
N PRO A 71 3.34 17.24 18.96
CA PRO A 71 3.03 18.59 18.52
C PRO A 71 3.29 18.76 17.01
N ALA A 72 2.36 19.39 16.29
CA ALA A 72 2.56 19.67 14.87
C ALA A 72 3.82 20.51 14.58
N SER A 73 4.27 21.31 15.56
CA SER A 73 5.51 22.08 15.49
C SER A 73 6.77 21.21 15.45
N TRP A 74 6.71 19.94 15.86
CA TRP A 74 7.83 19.01 15.79
C TRP A 74 7.97 18.32 14.43
N ILE A 75 6.97 18.45 13.57
CA ILE A 75 6.92 17.76 12.28
C ILE A 75 7.63 18.61 11.22
N TYR A 76 8.60 18.01 10.55
CA TYR A 76 9.27 18.57 9.39
C TYR A 76 8.43 18.38 8.12
N GLY A 77 7.94 17.16 7.90
CA GLY A 77 7.08 16.82 6.77
C GLY A 77 6.63 15.37 6.82
N TRP A 78 5.87 14.95 5.81
CA TRP A 78 5.29 13.62 5.75
C TRP A 78 5.42 13.00 4.36
N LYS A 79 5.16 11.70 4.28
CA LYS A 79 4.88 10.99 3.03
C LYS A 79 3.83 9.91 3.30
N PRO A 80 3.09 9.44 2.29
CA PRO A 80 2.31 8.23 2.42
C PRO A 80 3.17 7.13 3.03
N LEU A 81 2.61 6.33 3.93
CA LEU A 81 3.23 5.06 4.21
C LEU A 81 3.23 4.36 2.86
N ASP A 82 4.41 4.18 2.24
CA ASP A 82 4.49 3.53 0.94
C ASP A 82 3.70 2.23 1.11
N ASP A 83 2.60 2.10 0.36
CA ASP A 83 1.86 0.86 0.25
C ASP A 83 2.93 -0.21 0.12
N HIS A 84 2.91 -1.19 1.03
CA HIS A 84 3.81 -2.32 0.94
C HIS A 84 3.84 -2.72 -0.54
N PRO A 85 4.98 -3.11 -1.15
CA PRO A 85 5.00 -3.48 -2.57
C PRO A 85 4.06 -4.65 -2.92
N ALA A 86 3.28 -5.17 -1.95
CA ALA A 86 2.12 -6.04 -2.12
C ALA A 86 0.79 -5.29 -2.36
N ASP A 87 0.59 -4.11 -1.77
CA ASP A 87 -0.61 -3.26 -1.92
C ASP A 87 -0.50 -2.31 -3.13
N ALA A 88 0.73 -1.93 -3.51
CA ALA A 88 1.01 -1.20 -4.75
C ALA A 88 1.09 -2.12 -6.00
N LEU A 89 0.72 -3.40 -5.91
CA LEU A 89 0.64 -4.29 -7.07
C LEU A 89 -0.55 -3.86 -7.93
N ALA A 90 -0.25 -3.04 -8.94
CA ALA A 90 -1.03 -2.74 -10.12
C ALA A 90 -2.55 -2.95 -9.98
N THR A 91 -3.28 -1.88 -9.63
CA THR A 91 -4.72 -1.80 -9.87
C THR A 91 -5.09 -1.95 -11.34
N GLU A 92 -4.10 -1.84 -12.24
CA GLU A 92 -4.28 -2.06 -13.66
C GLU A 92 -4.39 -3.56 -13.98
N PRO A 93 -5.52 -4.00 -14.55
CA PRO A 93 -5.67 -5.39 -14.95
C PRO A 93 -4.66 -5.77 -16.03
N LEU A 94 -4.05 -6.95 -15.89
CA LEU A 94 -3.10 -7.51 -16.83
C LEU A 94 -3.81 -8.01 -18.09
N SER A 95 -3.12 -7.92 -19.23
CA SER A 95 -3.56 -8.56 -20.48
C SER A 95 -2.79 -9.85 -20.70
N MET A 96 -3.51 -10.90 -21.05
CA MET A 96 -2.91 -12.19 -21.39
C MET A 96 -3.66 -12.86 -22.53
N THR A 97 -2.96 -13.69 -23.31
CA THR A 97 -3.60 -14.76 -24.08
C THR A 97 -3.59 -16.02 -23.25
N TYR A 98 -4.67 -16.80 -23.30
CA TYR A 98 -4.73 -18.09 -22.64
C TYR A 98 -5.34 -19.16 -23.54
N LYS A 99 -4.87 -20.40 -23.39
CA LYS A 99 -5.47 -21.57 -24.03
C LYS A 99 -6.38 -22.27 -23.02
N ASN A 100 -7.65 -22.44 -23.36
CA ASN A 100 -8.59 -23.13 -22.48
C ASN A 100 -8.50 -24.66 -22.62
N TRP A 101 -9.18 -25.39 -21.73
CA TRP A 101 -9.22 -26.85 -21.75
C TRP A 101 -9.83 -27.44 -23.04
N ARG A 102 -10.59 -26.66 -23.81
CA ARG A 102 -11.11 -27.04 -25.15
C ARG A 102 -10.09 -26.77 -26.28
N GLY A 103 -8.92 -26.22 -25.96
CA GLY A 103 -7.88 -25.86 -26.91
C GLY A 103 -8.06 -24.51 -27.61
N GLU A 104 -9.06 -23.73 -27.23
CA GLU A 104 -9.33 -22.41 -27.82
C GLU A 104 -8.41 -21.36 -27.18
N VAL A 105 -7.77 -20.53 -28.00
CA VAL A 105 -6.93 -19.41 -27.56
C VAL A 105 -7.77 -18.14 -27.50
N ALA A 106 -7.66 -17.40 -26.39
CA ALA A 106 -8.43 -16.18 -26.18
C ALA A 106 -7.60 -15.13 -25.43
N THR A 107 -7.72 -13.87 -25.86
CA THR A 107 -7.19 -12.73 -25.10
C THR A 107 -8.14 -12.36 -23.96
N ARG A 108 -7.60 -12.12 -22.77
CA ARG A 108 -8.33 -11.74 -21.56
C ARG A 108 -7.63 -10.62 -20.84
N ARG A 109 -8.45 -9.78 -20.22
CA ARG A 109 -8.02 -8.77 -19.26
C ARG A 109 -8.39 -9.28 -17.87
N ILE A 110 -7.40 -9.46 -17.00
CA ILE A 110 -7.60 -10.09 -15.70
C ILE A 110 -7.02 -9.27 -14.56
N GLN A 111 -7.65 -9.34 -13.39
CA GLN A 111 -7.09 -8.82 -12.15
C GLN A 111 -6.62 -10.00 -11.29
N PRO A 112 -5.29 -10.23 -11.14
CA PRO A 112 -4.75 -11.26 -10.27
C PRO A 112 -5.22 -11.12 -8.82
N LEU A 113 -5.57 -12.23 -8.18
CA LEU A 113 -5.96 -12.30 -6.77
C LEU A 113 -4.97 -13.12 -5.95
N SER A 114 -4.58 -14.30 -6.42
CA SER A 114 -3.58 -15.13 -5.74
C SER A 114 -2.91 -16.14 -6.66
N LEU A 115 -1.75 -16.64 -6.25
CA LEU A 115 -1.00 -17.69 -6.94
C LEU A 115 -0.80 -18.87 -5.98
N ARG A 116 -1.12 -20.09 -6.42
CA ARG A 116 -0.93 -21.32 -5.64
C ARG A 116 -0.40 -22.46 -6.50
N PHE A 117 0.28 -23.43 -5.89
CA PHE A 117 0.68 -24.67 -6.56
C PHE A 117 -0.31 -25.79 -6.24
N GLY A 118 -0.83 -26.50 -7.25
CA GLY A 118 -1.78 -27.59 -7.05
C GLY A 118 -2.46 -28.02 -8.34
N CYS A 119 -3.64 -28.63 -8.21
CA CYS A 119 -4.48 -29.08 -9.32
C CYS A 119 -5.95 -28.71 -9.09
N THR A 120 -6.77 -28.81 -10.13
CA THR A 120 -8.23 -28.65 -10.10
C THR A 120 -8.90 -29.71 -10.98
N GLU A 121 -10.23 -29.75 -10.98
CA GLU A 121 -10.99 -30.59 -11.93
C GLU A 121 -10.69 -30.22 -13.40
N TRP A 122 -10.39 -28.94 -13.66
CA TRP A 122 -10.12 -28.41 -15.01
C TRP A 122 -8.63 -28.47 -15.39
N HIS A 123 -7.75 -28.53 -14.38
CA HIS A 123 -6.30 -28.61 -14.52
C HIS A 123 -5.78 -29.74 -13.60
N PRO A 124 -5.93 -31.01 -14.02
CA PRO A 124 -5.63 -32.16 -13.16
C PRO A 124 -4.12 -32.37 -12.94
N GLU A 125 -3.29 -31.80 -13.81
CA GLU A 125 -1.84 -31.86 -13.65
C GLU A 125 -1.37 -30.84 -12.59
N PRO A 126 -0.50 -31.24 -11.65
CA PRO A 126 0.06 -30.32 -10.67
C PRO A 126 0.84 -29.19 -11.33
N GLY A 127 0.49 -27.95 -11.01
CA GLY A 127 1.14 -26.77 -11.56
C GLY A 127 0.79 -25.48 -10.82
N TRP A 128 1.34 -24.38 -11.31
CA TRP A 128 1.00 -23.05 -10.82
C TRP A 128 -0.37 -22.62 -11.34
N LEU A 129 -1.25 -22.26 -10.43
CA LEU A 129 -2.61 -21.81 -10.67
C LEU A 129 -2.75 -20.35 -10.25
N LEU A 130 -3.23 -19.54 -11.17
CA LEU A 130 -3.52 -18.12 -10.97
C LEU A 130 -5.03 -17.94 -10.76
N LEU A 131 -5.43 -17.52 -9.56
CA LEU A 131 -6.77 -17.05 -9.30
C LEU A 131 -6.86 -15.58 -9.72
N ALA A 132 -7.84 -15.25 -10.58
CA ALA A 132 -8.03 -13.89 -11.05
C ALA A 132 -9.50 -13.58 -11.39
N ILE A 133 -9.86 -12.30 -11.37
CA ILE A 133 -11.14 -11.82 -11.90
C ILE A 133 -10.98 -11.61 -13.40
N ASP A 134 -11.76 -12.33 -14.21
CA ASP A 134 -11.89 -12.08 -15.65
C ASP A 134 -12.75 -10.83 -15.86
N MET A 135 -12.10 -9.70 -16.19
CA MET A 135 -12.75 -8.40 -16.33
C MET A 135 -13.71 -8.36 -17.54
N THR A 136 -13.53 -9.25 -18.51
CA THR A 136 -14.44 -9.34 -19.67
C THR A 136 -15.75 -10.03 -19.29
N LYS A 137 -15.70 -11.00 -18.37
CA LYS A 137 -16.88 -11.78 -17.94
C LYS A 137 -17.41 -11.43 -16.55
N GLY A 138 -16.69 -10.60 -15.79
CA GLY A 138 -17.04 -10.24 -14.42
C GLY A 138 -17.06 -11.45 -13.48
N ALA A 139 -16.21 -12.44 -13.71
CA ALA A 139 -16.24 -13.71 -12.98
C ALA A 139 -14.84 -14.11 -12.50
N GLU A 140 -14.77 -14.64 -11.29
CA GLU A 140 -13.57 -15.26 -10.74
C GLU A 140 -13.27 -16.58 -11.47
N ARG A 141 -12.01 -16.77 -11.87
CA ARG A 141 -11.55 -17.95 -12.59
C ARG A 141 -10.13 -18.31 -12.15
N GLU A 142 -9.86 -19.61 -12.13
CA GLU A 142 -8.51 -20.14 -12.02
C GLU A 142 -7.96 -20.45 -13.41
N PHE A 143 -6.72 -20.05 -13.66
CA PHE A 143 -5.99 -20.31 -14.89
C PHE A 143 -4.73 -21.11 -14.57
N ALA A 144 -4.44 -22.14 -15.34
CA ALA A 144 -3.10 -22.74 -15.34
C ALA A 144 -2.09 -21.74 -15.89
N LEU A 145 -1.13 -21.34 -15.07
CA LEU A 145 -0.15 -20.31 -15.43
C LEU A 145 0.71 -20.73 -16.63
N ALA A 146 0.90 -22.04 -16.83
CA ALA A 146 1.61 -22.59 -17.98
C ALA A 146 0.89 -22.34 -19.33
N ASP A 147 -0.43 -22.10 -19.29
CA ASP A 147 -1.25 -21.80 -20.48
C ASP A 147 -1.46 -20.30 -20.69
N CYS A 148 -0.82 -19.44 -19.86
CA CYS A 148 -0.93 -18.00 -19.92
C CYS A 148 0.31 -17.35 -20.55
N ASP A 149 0.09 -16.46 -21.52
CA ASP A 149 1.13 -15.61 -22.08
C ASP A 149 0.76 -14.14 -21.82
N PHE A 150 1.56 -13.46 -21.00
CA PHE A 150 1.31 -12.11 -20.49
C PHE A 150 2.05 -11.07 -21.32
N PHE A 151 1.38 -9.96 -21.61
CA PHE A 151 1.99 -8.85 -22.33
C PHE A 151 1.53 -7.51 -21.78
N SER A 152 2.44 -6.54 -21.75
CA SER A 152 2.13 -5.14 -21.44
C SER A 152 1.51 -4.47 -22.66
N SER A 153 0.38 -3.80 -22.52
CA SER A 153 -0.26 -3.03 -23.60
C SER A 153 0.46 -1.72 -23.93
N GLY A 154 1.79 -1.71 -23.91
CA GLY A 154 2.62 -0.53 -24.18
C GLY A 154 4.10 -0.86 -24.34
N ALA A 155 4.52 -0.95 -25.60
CA ALA A 155 5.88 -0.66 -26.07
C ALA A 155 5.84 -0.51 -27.60
N ASP A 156 5.28 0.60 -28.06
CA ASP A 156 5.60 1.22 -29.37
C ASP A 156 6.40 2.49 -29.10
#